data_AF-A0A971NQF3-F1
#
_entry.id   AF-A0A971NQF3-F1
#
_cell.length_a   1.000
_cell.length_b   1.000
_cell.length_c   1.000
_cell.angle_alpha   90.00
_cell.angle_beta   90.00
_cell.angle_gamma   90.00
#
_symmetry.space_group_name_H-M   'P 1'
#
loop_
_entity.id
_entity.type
_entity.pdbx_description
1 polymer ?
#
loop_
_entity_poly.entity_id
_entity_poly.type
_entity_poly.pdbx_seq_one_letter_code
_entity_poly.pdbx_strand_id
1 'polypeptide(L)'
;MRHGKPTALLISAVVAAALLACCTGSSTAPDALIGVWTTDAEESADVSIEFSRDRLVISSDTGVFENSIEKVKAEKGDVPGVVLYNVYYLDRDGETNLMSFFYAPEEGGAICFKSERDVEWKKRH
;
A
#
# COMPACT_ATOMS: atom_id res chain seq x y z
N MET A 1 69.23 -11.81 -2.56
CA MET A 1 68.14 -10.95 -3.06
C MET A 1 66.81 -11.55 -2.61
N ARG A 2 66.15 -10.95 -1.61
CA ARG A 2 64.78 -11.30 -1.17
C ARG A 2 63.87 -10.19 -1.67
N HIS A 3 62.95 -10.50 -2.58
CA HIS A 3 61.78 -9.66 -2.82
C HIS A 3 60.56 -10.40 -2.29
N GLY A 4 60.09 -9.99 -1.12
CA GLY A 4 58.78 -10.37 -0.61
C GLY A 4 57.70 -9.72 -1.46
N LYS A 5 56.77 -10.50 -1.97
CA LYS A 5 55.53 -9.99 -2.57
C LYS A 5 54.56 -9.64 -1.45
N PRO A 6 53.90 -8.47 -1.45
CA PRO A 6 52.84 -8.20 -0.50
C PRO A 6 51.66 -9.13 -0.82
N THR A 7 51.40 -10.05 0.10
CA THR A 7 50.16 -10.83 0.14
C THR A 7 49.24 -10.10 1.11
N ALA A 8 47.94 -10.05 0.77
CA ALA A 8 46.79 -9.62 1.57
C ALA A 8 46.21 -8.25 1.21
N LEU A 9 45.20 -8.27 0.34
CA LEU A 9 44.04 -7.36 0.40
C LEU A 9 42.94 -7.91 -0.51
N LEU A 10 42.30 -9.01 -0.09
CA LEU A 10 41.06 -9.51 -0.71
C LEU A 10 40.14 -10.05 0.38
N ILE A 11 39.77 -9.20 1.33
CA ILE A 11 38.63 -9.47 2.20
C ILE A 11 37.85 -8.16 2.29
N SER A 12 36.80 -8.03 1.47
CA SER A 12 35.53 -7.37 1.79
C SER A 12 34.83 -6.94 0.51
N ALA A 13 34.17 -7.88 -0.17
CA ALA A 13 33.26 -7.56 -1.29
C ALA A 13 31.92 -8.32 -1.20
N VAL A 14 31.60 -8.92 -0.05
CA VAL A 14 30.40 -9.77 0.11
C VAL A 14 29.25 -9.05 0.85
N VAL A 15 29.49 -7.87 1.45
CA VAL A 15 28.47 -7.17 2.27
C VAL A 15 27.61 -6.18 1.46
N ALA A 16 27.93 -5.89 0.20
CA ALA A 16 27.21 -4.89 -0.59
C ALA A 16 25.96 -5.41 -1.32
N ALA A 17 25.70 -6.73 -1.33
CA ALA A 17 24.61 -7.32 -2.11
C ALA A 17 23.25 -7.41 -1.36
N ALA A 18 23.20 -7.10 -0.06
CA ALA A 18 21.99 -7.29 0.76
C ALA A 18 21.05 -6.08 0.82
N LEU A 19 21.41 -4.93 0.22
CA LEU A 19 20.62 -3.69 0.31
C LEU A 19 19.70 -3.42 -0.90
N LEU A 20 19.63 -4.34 -1.87
CA LEU A 20 18.66 -4.29 -2.97
C LEU A 20 17.32 -4.93 -2.55
N ALA A 21 16.85 -4.66 -1.34
CA ALA A 21 15.46 -4.91 -0.96
C ALA A 21 14.60 -4.00 -1.84
N CYS A 22 14.15 -4.58 -2.94
CA CYS A 22 13.45 -3.95 -4.03
C CYS A 22 12.22 -3.22 -3.48
N CYS A 23 12.21 -1.89 -3.62
CA CYS A 23 11.00 -1.09 -3.45
C CYS A 23 10.03 -1.40 -4.62
N THR A 24 9.47 -2.60 -4.64
CA THR A 24 8.47 -3.04 -5.62
C THR A 24 7.12 -2.39 -5.28
N GLY A 25 6.93 -1.15 -5.71
CA GLY A 25 5.59 -0.59 -5.84
C GLY A 25 5.01 -0.98 -7.20
N SER A 26 3.71 -1.26 -7.24
CA SER A 26 2.95 -1.47 -8.50
C SER A 26 2.23 -0.17 -8.84
N SER A 27 2.05 0.17 -10.12
CA SER A 27 1.14 1.25 -10.53
C SER A 27 -0.32 0.78 -10.59
N THR A 28 -0.61 -0.41 -10.08
CA THR A 28 -1.96 -1.00 -10.10
C THR A 28 -2.33 -1.57 -8.74
N ALA A 29 -3.61 -1.46 -8.39
CA ALA A 29 -4.16 -2.11 -7.21
C ALA A 29 -4.15 -3.64 -7.38
N PRO A 30 -3.74 -4.39 -6.35
CA PRO A 30 -3.86 -5.85 -6.36
C PRO A 30 -5.33 -6.28 -6.36
N ASP A 31 -5.61 -7.43 -6.96
CA ASP A 31 -6.98 -7.96 -7.12
C ASP A 31 -7.75 -8.07 -5.81
N ALA A 32 -7.05 -8.31 -4.69
CA ALA A 32 -7.63 -8.33 -3.35
C ALA A 32 -8.36 -7.03 -2.98
N LEU A 33 -7.86 -5.87 -3.45
CA LEU A 33 -8.45 -4.57 -3.17
C LEU A 33 -9.57 -4.19 -4.13
N ILE A 34 -9.61 -4.78 -5.33
CA ILE A 34 -10.58 -4.40 -6.36
C ILE A 34 -12.00 -4.59 -5.85
N GLY A 35 -12.83 -3.56 -6.00
CA GLY A 35 -14.22 -3.52 -5.55
C GLY A 35 -14.55 -2.27 -4.74
N VAL A 36 -15.80 -2.20 -4.29
CA VAL A 36 -16.32 -1.09 -3.49
C VAL A 36 -16.27 -1.48 -2.02
N TRP A 37 -15.69 -0.61 -1.19
CA TRP A 37 -15.56 -0.77 0.25
C TRP A 37 -16.46 0.23 0.94
N THR A 38 -17.25 -0.25 1.89
CA THR A 38 -18.18 0.55 2.71
C THR A 38 -18.08 0.16 4.16
N THR A 39 -18.57 1.00 5.05
CA THR A 39 -18.62 0.74 6.49
C THR A 39 -20.04 0.93 7.03
N ASP A 40 -20.34 0.26 8.15
CA ASP A 40 -21.57 0.46 8.91
C ASP A 40 -21.44 1.61 9.94
N ALA A 41 -20.25 2.23 10.05
CA ALA A 41 -20.03 3.37 10.93
C ALA A 41 -20.86 4.58 10.47
N GLU A 42 -21.67 5.13 11.37
CA GLU A 42 -22.63 6.20 11.08
C GLU A 42 -21.95 7.46 10.49
N GLU A 43 -20.75 7.80 10.99
CA GLU A 43 -19.98 8.96 10.53
C GLU A 43 -19.47 8.85 9.08
N SER A 44 -19.46 7.63 8.53
CA SER A 44 -19.00 7.32 7.17
C SER A 44 -20.06 6.56 6.36
N ALA A 45 -21.33 6.58 6.77
CA ALA A 45 -22.40 5.79 6.16
C ALA A 45 -22.63 6.11 4.67
N ASP A 46 -22.43 7.37 4.28
CA ASP A 46 -22.57 7.84 2.90
C ASP A 46 -21.25 7.79 2.10
N VAL A 47 -20.18 7.27 2.70
CA VAL A 47 -18.86 7.20 2.07
C VAL A 47 -18.61 5.80 1.49
N SER A 48 -18.13 5.76 0.25
CA SER A 48 -17.63 4.52 -0.36
C SER A 48 -16.29 4.73 -1.04
N ILE A 49 -15.44 3.72 -0.98
CA ILE A 49 -14.11 3.71 -1.58
C ILE A 49 -14.07 2.58 -2.60
N GLU A 50 -13.95 2.91 -3.87
CA GLU A 50 -13.80 1.92 -4.93
C GLU A 50 -12.36 1.89 -5.42
N PHE A 51 -11.77 0.70 -5.38
CA PHE A 51 -10.54 0.43 -6.09
C PHE A 51 -10.86 -0.28 -7.40
N SER A 52 -10.42 0.30 -8.50
CA SER A 52 -10.21 -0.43 -9.76
C SER A 52 -8.73 -0.73 -9.92
N ARG A 53 -8.32 -1.30 -11.07
CA ARG A 53 -6.93 -1.65 -11.32
C ARG A 53 -6.01 -0.42 -11.25
N ASP A 54 -6.43 0.72 -11.75
CA ASP A 54 -5.63 1.95 -11.90
C ASP A 54 -6.31 3.21 -11.36
N ARG A 55 -7.50 3.08 -10.77
CA ARG A 55 -8.23 4.20 -10.16
C ARG A 55 -8.67 3.94 -8.74
N LEU A 56 -8.79 5.03 -8.01
CA LEU A 56 -9.39 5.15 -6.70
C LEU A 56 -10.56 6.13 -6.81
N VAL A 57 -11.78 5.67 -6.58
CA VAL A 57 -12.97 6.52 -6.52
C VAL A 57 -13.43 6.66 -5.08
N ILE A 58 -13.59 7.91 -4.62
CA ILE A 58 -14.15 8.24 -3.32
C ILE A 58 -15.49 8.91 -3.56
N SER A 59 -16.57 8.30 -3.08
CA SER A 59 -17.91 8.88 -3.16
C SER A 59 -18.39 9.25 -1.77
N SER A 60 -19.00 10.43 -1.64
CA SER A 60 -19.61 10.95 -0.42
C SER A 60 -20.78 11.87 -0.77
N ASP A 61 -21.47 12.39 0.25
CA ASP A 61 -22.52 13.41 0.12
C ASP A 61 -22.02 14.70 -0.59
N THR A 62 -20.74 15.01 -0.46
CA THR A 62 -20.08 16.16 -1.10
C THR A 62 -19.71 15.94 -2.57
N GLY A 63 -19.80 14.71 -3.09
CA GLY A 63 -19.55 14.40 -4.49
C GLY A 63 -18.76 13.10 -4.73
N VAL A 64 -18.38 12.90 -5.99
CA VAL A 64 -17.58 11.75 -6.44
C VAL A 64 -16.24 12.26 -6.95
N PHE A 65 -15.17 11.70 -6.41
CA PHE A 65 -13.79 12.04 -6.76
C PHE A 65 -13.09 10.83 -7.36
N GLU A 66 -12.81 10.89 -8.65
CA GLU A 66 -12.02 9.88 -9.35
C GLU A 66 -10.54 10.27 -9.38
N ASN A 67 -9.68 9.39 -8.90
CA ASN A 67 -8.25 9.64 -8.76
C ASN A 67 -7.44 8.53 -9.44
N SER A 68 -6.33 8.88 -10.09
CA SER A 68 -5.42 7.91 -10.71
C SER A 68 -4.50 7.30 -9.66
N ILE A 69 -4.35 5.98 -9.64
CA ILE A 69 -3.38 5.30 -8.78
C ILE A 69 -2.00 5.40 -9.43
N GLU A 70 -1.08 6.07 -8.76
CA GLU A 70 0.31 6.23 -9.22
C GLU A 70 1.20 5.10 -8.71
N LYS A 71 0.94 4.66 -7.47
CA LYS A 71 1.77 3.65 -6.82
C LYS A 71 1.02 2.98 -5.68
N VAL A 72 1.20 1.67 -5.56
CA VAL A 72 0.75 0.87 -4.44
C VAL A 72 1.95 0.15 -3.86
N LYS A 73 2.20 0.33 -2.57
CA LYS A 73 3.16 -0.47 -1.81
C LYS A 73 2.40 -1.36 -0.84
N ALA A 74 2.89 -2.59 -0.69
CA ALA A 74 2.43 -3.54 0.32
C ALA A 74 3.56 -3.79 1.31
N GLU A 75 3.25 -3.68 2.59
CA GLU A 75 4.17 -3.91 3.70
C GLU A 75 3.54 -4.88 4.69
N LYS A 76 4.36 -5.46 5.56
CA LYS A 76 3.84 -6.29 6.65
C LYS A 76 3.05 -5.41 7.62
N GLY A 77 1.83 -5.81 7.95
CA GLY A 77 1.01 -5.15 8.97
C GLY A 77 1.51 -5.42 10.39
N ASP A 78 0.79 -4.85 11.36
CA ASP A 78 1.17 -4.91 12.78
C ASP A 78 0.93 -6.29 13.41
N VAL A 79 0.08 -7.13 12.77
CA VAL A 79 -0.22 -8.49 13.19
C VAL A 79 0.01 -9.49 12.04
N PRO A 80 0.28 -10.77 12.35
CA PRO A 80 0.45 -11.80 11.31
C PRO A 80 -0.77 -11.89 10.39
N GLY A 81 -0.53 -12.00 9.08
CA GLY A 81 -1.61 -12.14 8.07
C GLY A 81 -2.21 -10.83 7.58
N VAL A 82 -2.01 -9.72 8.30
CA VAL A 82 -2.45 -8.38 7.88
C VAL A 82 -1.40 -7.70 7.02
N VAL A 83 -1.86 -7.01 5.98
CA VAL A 83 -1.02 -6.23 5.04
C VAL A 83 -1.26 -4.74 5.27
N LEU A 84 -0.21 -3.94 5.35
CA LEU A 84 -0.31 -2.48 5.28
C LEU A 84 -0.19 -2.05 3.81
N TYR A 85 -1.25 -1.48 3.26
CA TYR A 85 -1.22 -0.87 1.94
C TYR A 85 -0.98 0.64 2.05
N ASN A 86 -0.13 1.14 1.16
CA ASN A 86 0.10 2.55 0.92
C ASN A 86 -0.22 2.84 -0.54
N VAL A 87 -1.39 3.43 -0.80
CA VAL A 87 -1.88 3.81 -2.13
C VAL A 87 -1.61 5.29 -2.34
N TYR A 88 -0.71 5.58 -3.27
CA TYR A 88 -0.43 6.93 -3.74
C TYR A 88 -1.32 7.20 -4.95
N TYR A 89 -2.05 8.30 -4.92
CA TYR A 89 -2.99 8.68 -5.98
C TYR A 89 -2.88 10.15 -6.33
N LEU A 90 -3.17 10.48 -7.58
CA LEU A 90 -3.22 11.84 -8.09
C LEU A 90 -4.64 12.38 -8.01
N ASP A 91 -4.84 13.50 -7.31
CA ASP A 91 -6.13 14.18 -7.29
C ASP A 91 -6.34 15.08 -8.52
N ARG A 92 -7.53 15.69 -8.59
CA ARG A 92 -7.93 16.57 -9.71
C ARG A 92 -7.07 17.84 -9.84
N ASP A 93 -6.41 18.26 -8.76
CA ASP A 93 -5.56 19.45 -8.73
C ASP A 93 -4.12 19.09 -9.14
N GLY A 94 -3.84 17.80 -9.39
CA GLY A 94 -2.53 17.29 -9.78
C GLY A 94 -1.62 17.03 -8.58
N GLU A 95 -2.17 16.99 -7.36
CA GLU A 95 -1.41 16.73 -6.14
C GLU A 95 -1.39 15.23 -5.83
N THR A 96 -0.22 14.73 -5.41
CA THR A 96 -0.06 13.33 -5.01
C THR A 96 -0.43 13.17 -3.54
N ASN A 97 -1.46 12.38 -3.29
CA ASN A 97 -1.96 12.06 -1.96
C ASN A 97 -1.61 10.61 -1.57
N LEU A 98 -1.70 10.30 -0.28
CA LEU A 98 -1.42 8.97 0.27
C LEU A 98 -2.60 8.48 1.11
N MET A 99 -3.13 7.32 0.74
CA MET A 99 -4.09 6.56 1.53
C MET A 99 -3.39 5.33 2.12
N SER A 100 -3.35 5.25 3.45
CA SER A 100 -2.76 4.12 4.18
C SER A 100 -3.82 3.36 4.97
N PHE A 101 -3.90 2.05 4.77
CA PHE A 101 -4.85 1.18 5.48
C PHE A 101 -4.30 -0.22 5.67
N PHE A 102 -4.77 -0.88 6.72
CA PHE A 102 -4.53 -2.29 6.95
C PHE A 102 -5.59 -3.11 6.21
N TYR A 103 -5.18 -4.23 5.63
CA TYR A 103 -6.04 -5.20 4.99
C TYR A 103 -5.91 -6.55 5.70
N ALA A 104 -7.02 -7.06 6.20
CA ALA A 104 -7.15 -8.42 6.70
C ALA A 104 -7.88 -9.27 5.64
N PRO A 105 -7.30 -10.38 5.17
CA PRO A 105 -7.88 -11.18 4.07
C PRO A 105 -9.04 -12.11 4.49
N GLU A 106 -9.39 -12.15 5.78
CA GLU A 106 -10.41 -13.05 6.31
C GLU A 106 -11.82 -12.64 5.84
N GLU A 107 -12.73 -13.61 5.71
CA GLU A 107 -14.16 -13.40 5.43
C GLU A 107 -14.50 -12.48 4.24
N GLY A 108 -13.70 -12.52 3.16
CA GLY A 108 -13.93 -11.70 1.97
C GLY A 108 -13.18 -10.35 1.99
N GLY A 109 -12.45 -10.10 3.07
CA GLY A 109 -11.57 -8.95 3.22
C GLY A 109 -12.19 -7.84 4.06
N ALA A 110 -11.39 -7.27 4.94
CA ALA A 110 -11.70 -6.06 5.68
C ALA A 110 -10.54 -5.07 5.58
N ILE A 111 -10.85 -3.77 5.50
CA ILE A 111 -9.86 -2.70 5.64
C ILE A 111 -10.16 -1.80 6.84
N CYS A 112 -9.13 -1.27 7.47
CA CYS A 112 -9.23 -0.18 8.43
C CYS A 112 -8.13 0.84 8.16
N PHE A 113 -8.47 2.12 8.23
CA PHE A 113 -7.50 3.17 7.92
C PHE A 113 -6.42 3.25 9.00
N LYS A 114 -5.20 3.62 8.59
CA LYS A 114 -4.11 3.80 9.55
C LYS A 114 -4.41 4.93 10.54
N SER A 115 -5.15 5.95 10.11
CA SER A 115 -5.60 7.08 10.93
C SER A 115 -6.78 6.76 11.83
N GLU A 116 -7.58 5.74 11.50
CA GLU A 116 -8.85 5.42 12.14
C GLU A 116 -9.05 3.90 12.11
N ARG A 117 -8.64 3.25 13.20
CA ARG A 117 -8.48 1.79 13.28
C ARG A 117 -9.72 1.07 13.82
N ASP A 118 -10.63 1.81 14.39
CA ASP A 118 -11.89 1.36 14.97
C ASP A 118 -13.02 1.28 13.94
N VAL A 119 -12.84 1.88 12.76
CA VAL A 119 -13.79 1.76 11.64
C VAL A 119 -13.36 0.63 10.71
N GLU A 120 -14.21 -0.40 10.65
CA GLU A 120 -14.07 -1.52 9.72
C GLU A 120 -14.84 -1.24 8.43
N TRP A 121 -14.16 -1.44 7.30
CA TRP A 121 -14.73 -1.35 5.97
C TRP A 121 -14.74 -2.72 5.32
N LYS A 122 -15.88 -3.11 4.78
CA LYS A 122 -16.09 -4.40 4.10
C LYS A 122 -16.36 -4.18 2.63
N LYS A 123 -15.97 -5.17 1.83
CA LYS A 123 -16.30 -5.17 0.40
C LYS A 123 -17.80 -5.37 0.24
N ARG A 124 -18.45 -4.46 -0.49
CA ARG A 124 -19.87 -4.56 -0.83
C ARG A 124 -20.08 -5.78 -1.75
N HIS A 125 -20.99 -6.66 -1.35
CA HIS A 125 -21.40 -7.86 -2.09
C HIS A 125 -22.17 -7.53 -3.38
#